data_AF-A0AAD7F9Z0-F1
#
_entry.id   AF-A0AAD7F9Z0-F1
#
_cell.length_a   1.000
_cell.length_b   1.000
_cell.length_c   1.000
_cell.angle_alpha   90.00
_cell.angle_beta   90.00
_cell.angle_gamma   90.00
#
_symmetry.space_group_name_H-M   'P 1'
#
loop_
_entity.id
_entity.type
_entity.pdbx_description
1 polymer ?
#
loop_
_entity_poly.entity_id
_entity_poly.type
_entity_poly.pdbx_seq_one_letter_code
_entity_poly.pdbx_strand_id
1 'polypeptide(L)'
;PQESETPLIHSFMAELDGRLASFDVEILRVREQLARLEDGRTVLLDLRRRTKPILSSIRRIPPEILAEIFKAAGTSRSRFILANTLWVLTHVCSRWRAIATSTPSLWSSIH
;
A
#
# COMPACT_ATOMS: atom_id res chain seq x y z
N PRO A 1 -58.75 -33.57 24.23
CA PRO A 1 -57.79 -34.22 23.29
C PRO A 1 -56.69 -33.28 22.75
N GLN A 2 -56.23 -32.29 23.54
CA GLN A 2 -55.27 -31.26 23.09
C GLN A 2 -53.97 -31.20 23.91
N GLU A 3 -53.82 -32.03 24.95
CA GLU A 3 -52.70 -31.92 25.90
C GLU A 3 -51.40 -32.63 25.47
N SER A 4 -51.45 -33.50 24.46
CA SER A 4 -50.29 -34.30 24.04
C SER A 4 -49.43 -33.69 22.94
N GLU A 5 -49.92 -32.67 22.22
CA GLU A 5 -49.21 -32.07 21.06
C GLU A 5 -48.26 -30.93 21.46
N THR A 6 -48.60 -30.21 22.53
CA THR A 6 -47.81 -29.09 23.08
C THR A 6 -46.37 -29.47 23.46
N PRO A 7 -46.09 -30.60 24.14
CA PRO A 7 -44.72 -30.94 24.53
C PRO A 7 -43.82 -31.33 23.35
N LEU A 8 -44.39 -31.93 22.29
CA LEU A 8 -43.66 -32.29 21.07
C LEU A 8 -43.21 -31.04 20.29
N ILE A 9 -44.05 -30.01 20.25
CA ILE A 9 -43.71 -28.73 19.62
C ILE A 9 -42.62 -28.03 20.44
N HIS A 10 -42.70 -28.03 21.77
CA HIS A 10 -41.68 -27.42 22.62
C HIS A 10 -40.32 -28.12 22.51
N SER A 11 -40.28 -29.45 22.46
CA SER A 11 -39.01 -30.17 22.30
C SER A 11 -38.36 -29.91 20.93
N PHE A 12 -39.18 -29.84 19.87
CA PHE A 12 -38.69 -29.50 18.54
C PHE A 12 -38.15 -28.08 18.47
N MET A 13 -38.85 -27.11 19.07
CA MET A 13 -38.37 -25.72 19.17
C MET A 13 -37.05 -25.64 19.95
N ALA A 14 -36.93 -26.35 21.07
CA ALA A 14 -35.68 -26.40 21.84
C ALA A 14 -34.51 -27.01 21.04
N GLU A 15 -34.77 -28.01 20.21
CA GLU A 15 -33.76 -28.58 19.30
C GLU A 15 -33.31 -27.55 18.25
N LEU A 16 -34.27 -26.83 17.64
CA LEU A 16 -33.97 -25.78 16.68
C LEU A 16 -33.15 -24.65 17.29
N ASP A 17 -33.52 -24.19 18.50
CA ASP A 17 -32.80 -23.16 19.23
C ASP A 17 -31.37 -23.60 19.55
N GLY A 18 -31.18 -24.87 19.93
CA GLY A 18 -29.85 -25.44 20.15
C GLY A 18 -28.98 -25.46 18.88
N ARG A 19 -29.58 -25.80 17.73
CA ARG A 19 -28.88 -25.79 16.44
C ARG A 19 -28.53 -24.37 15.98
N LEU A 20 -29.45 -23.42 16.16
CA LEU A 20 -29.20 -22.01 15.88
C LEU A 20 -28.06 -21.46 16.74
N ALA A 21 -28.08 -21.73 18.04
CA ALA A 21 -27.00 -21.32 18.95
C ALA A 21 -25.64 -21.91 18.54
N SER A 22 -25.60 -23.17 18.08
CA SER A 22 -24.39 -23.78 17.54
C SER A 22 -23.86 -23.05 16.30
N PHE A 23 -24.74 -22.68 15.37
CA PHE A 23 -24.34 -21.92 14.19
C PHE A 23 -23.88 -20.51 14.54
N ASP A 24 -24.51 -19.83 15.49
CA ASP A 24 -24.09 -18.51 15.93
C ASP A 24 -22.67 -18.52 16.51
N VAL A 25 -22.33 -19.55 17.30
CA VAL A 25 -20.97 -19.75 17.83
C VAL A 25 -19.96 -19.97 16.69
N GLU A 26 -20.31 -20.78 15.69
CA GLU A 26 -19.43 -21.03 14.56
C GLU A 26 -19.25 -19.78 13.67
N ILE A 27 -20.32 -19.03 13.44
CA ILE A 27 -20.29 -17.74 12.73
C ILE A 27 -19.35 -16.76 13.44
N LEU A 28 -19.46 -16.64 14.77
CA LEU A 28 -18.58 -15.77 15.55
C LEU A 28 -17.12 -16.18 15.42
N ARG A 29 -16.84 -17.49 15.55
CA ARG A 29 -15.48 -18.03 15.40
C ARG A 29 -14.88 -17.74 14.03
N VAL A 30 -15.63 -17.99 12.95
CA VAL A 30 -15.14 -17.76 11.59
C VAL A 30 -14.93 -16.27 11.32
N ARG A 31 -15.82 -15.40 11.81
CA ARG A 31 -15.66 -13.94 11.71
C ARG A 31 -14.40 -13.45 12.41
N GLU A 32 -14.09 -14.00 13.59
CA GLU A 32 -12.86 -13.67 14.30
C GLU A 32 -11.62 -14.11 13.51
N GLN A 33 -11.64 -15.33 12.94
CA GLN A 33 -10.55 -15.80 12.08
C GLN A 33 -10.35 -14.93 10.85
N LEU A 34 -11.45 -14.50 10.21
CA LEU A 34 -11.41 -13.61 9.06
C LEU A 34 -10.79 -12.27 9.44
N ALA A 35 -11.24 -11.65 10.53
CA ALA A 35 -10.70 -10.38 11.02
C ALA A 35 -9.18 -10.45 11.24
N ARG A 36 -8.68 -11.51 11.90
CA ARG A 36 -7.24 -11.71 12.11
C ARG A 36 -6.45 -11.82 10.80
N LEU A 37 -6.99 -12.51 9.80
CA LEU A 37 -6.35 -12.65 8.50
C LEU A 37 -6.35 -11.34 7.70
N GLU A 38 -7.43 -10.57 7.77
CA GLU A 38 -7.55 -9.24 7.15
C GLU A 38 -6.57 -8.24 7.77
N ASP A 39 -6.41 -8.25 9.09
CA ASP A 39 -5.42 -7.45 9.80
C ASP A 39 -3.99 -7.81 9.35
N GLY A 40 -3.66 -9.11 9.35
CA GLY A 40 -2.36 -9.60 8.89
C GLY A 40 -2.08 -9.21 7.43
N ARG A 41 -3.08 -9.32 6.56
CA ARG A 41 -2.98 -8.89 5.16
C ARG A 41 -2.71 -7.39 5.06
N THR A 42 -3.41 -6.58 5.84
CA THR A 42 -3.24 -5.12 5.85
C THR A 42 -1.82 -4.72 6.25
N VAL A 43 -1.28 -5.33 7.31
CA VAL A 43 0.10 -5.10 7.77
C VAL A 43 1.11 -5.45 6.67
N LEU A 44 0.99 -6.61 6.04
CA LEU A 44 1.90 -7.04 4.97
C LEU A 44 1.81 -6.14 3.72
N LEU A 45 0.61 -5.67 3.39
CA LEU A 45 0.40 -4.73 2.29
C LEU A 45 1.08 -3.38 2.55
N ASP A 46 1.00 -2.87 3.77
CA ASP A 46 1.67 -1.63 4.16
C ASP A 46 3.20 -1.79 4.13
N LEU A 47 3.72 -2.89 4.69
CA LEU A 47 5.16 -3.19 4.62
C LEU A 47 5.64 -3.27 3.17
N ARG A 48 4.93 -4.00 2.31
CA ARG A 48 5.26 -4.09 0.88
C ARG A 48 5.27 -2.72 0.21
N ARG A 49 4.32 -1.85 0.54
CA ARG A 49 4.25 -0.47 0.01
C ARG A 49 5.45 0.35 0.43
N ARG A 50 5.92 0.21 1.68
CA ARG A 50 7.12 0.91 2.20
C ARG A 50 8.42 0.37 1.61
N THR A 51 8.51 -0.94 1.36
CA THR A 51 9.72 -1.59 0.84
C THR A 51 9.88 -1.45 -0.66
N LYS A 52 8.79 -1.40 -1.45
CA LYS A 52 8.85 -1.29 -2.92
C LYS A 52 9.71 -0.11 -3.40
N PRO A 53 9.63 1.08 -2.79
CA PRO A 53 10.53 2.18 -3.14
C PRO A 53 11.99 1.98 -2.68
N ILE A 54 12.26 1.18 -1.64
CA ILE A 54 13.63 0.82 -1.18
C ILE A 54 14.31 -0.11 -2.20
N LEU A 55 13.54 -1.01 -2.81
CA LEU A 55 14.02 -1.92 -3.87
C LEU A 55 14.23 -1.22 -5.22
N SER A 56 13.82 0.05 -5.34
CA SER A 56 14.16 0.87 -6.51
C SER A 56 15.67 1.16 -6.50
N SER A 57 16.40 0.60 -7.48
CA SER A 57 17.86 0.74 -7.67
C SER A 57 18.34 2.19 -7.55
N ILE A 58 17.50 3.14 -7.92
CA ILE A 58 17.72 4.59 -7.82
C ILE A 58 18.02 5.07 -6.39
N ARG A 59 17.51 4.42 -5.33
CA ARG A 59 17.81 4.80 -3.94
C ARG A 59 19.15 4.28 -3.43
N ARG A 60 19.74 3.30 -4.13
CA ARG A 60 21.06 2.74 -3.79
C ARG A 60 22.20 3.55 -4.42
N ILE A 61 21.90 4.39 -5.41
CA ILE A 61 22.87 5.26 -6.07
C ILE A 61 23.23 6.41 -5.13
N PRO A 62 24.52 6.62 -4.78
CA PRO A 62 24.95 7.77 -3.99
C PRO A 62 24.46 9.10 -4.60
N PRO A 63 24.14 10.12 -3.78
CA PRO A 63 23.62 11.38 -4.29
C PRO A 63 24.55 12.06 -5.30
N GLU A 64 25.86 11.90 -5.16
CA GLU A 64 26.89 12.43 -6.07
C GLU A 64 26.78 11.81 -7.46
N ILE A 65 26.67 10.47 -7.51
CA ILE A 65 26.52 9.74 -8.78
C ILE A 65 25.20 10.10 -9.46
N LEU A 66 24.14 10.25 -8.67
CA LEU A 66 22.84 10.64 -9.21
C LEU A 66 22.85 12.09 -9.74
N ALA A 67 23.60 13.00 -9.12
CA ALA A 67 23.81 14.35 -9.63
C ALA A 67 24.60 14.35 -10.95
N GLU A 68 25.62 13.50 -11.09
CA GLU A 68 26.34 13.34 -12.37
C GLU A 68 25.45 12.80 -13.48
N ILE A 69 24.56 11.85 -13.17
CA ILE A 69 23.55 11.36 -14.12
C ILE A 69 22.62 12.51 -14.57
N PHE A 70 22.18 13.37 -13.64
CA PHE A 70 21.35 14.53 -13.98
C PHE A 70 22.09 15.52 -14.89
N LYS A 71 23.38 15.77 -14.64
CA LYS A 71 24.21 16.64 -15.48
C LYS A 71 24.34 16.05 -16.89
N ALA A 72 24.58 14.75 -17.00
CA ALA A 72 24.66 14.06 -18.28
C ALA A 72 23.33 14.10 -19.05
N ALA A 73 22.20 13.96 -18.36
CA ALA A 73 20.87 14.09 -18.95
C ALA A 73 20.54 15.53 -19.41
N GLY A 74 21.16 16.53 -18.76
CA GLY A 74 21.01 17.95 -19.06
C GLY A 74 21.94 18.50 -20.16
N THR A 75 22.39 17.67 -21.11
CA THR A 75 23.35 18.09 -22.15
C THR A 75 22.70 18.50 -23.49
N SER A 76 21.40 18.84 -23.48
CA SER A 76 20.69 19.25 -24.71
C SER A 76 21.11 20.63 -25.22
N ARG A 77 21.33 20.75 -26.54
CA ARG A 77 21.55 22.05 -27.22
C ARG A 77 20.31 22.95 -27.21
N SER A 78 19.12 22.38 -27.03
CA SER A 78 17.88 23.14 -26.94
C SER A 78 17.59 23.49 -25.47
N ARG A 79 17.58 24.79 -25.16
CA ARG A 79 17.25 25.30 -23.81
C ARG A 79 15.87 24.85 -23.33
N PHE A 80 14.88 24.79 -24.22
CA PHE A 80 13.54 24.33 -23.88
C PHE A 80 13.52 22.85 -23.49
N ILE A 81 14.25 22.00 -24.23
CA ILE A 81 14.35 20.58 -23.92
C ILE A 81 15.11 20.40 -22.60
N LEU A 82 16.21 21.14 -22.40
CA LEU A 82 16.99 21.12 -21.17
C LEU A 82 16.16 21.47 -19.93
N ALA A 83 15.42 22.58 -19.99
CA ALA A 83 14.57 23.03 -18.90
C ALA A 83 13.49 21.98 -18.57
N ASN A 84 12.81 21.44 -19.59
CA ASN A 84 11.81 20.38 -19.38
C ASN A 84 12.42 19.12 -18.78
N THR A 85 13.57 18.67 -19.28
CA THR A 85 14.26 17.48 -18.74
C THR A 85 14.59 17.67 -17.26
N LEU A 86 15.22 18.80 -16.89
CA LEU A 86 15.57 19.09 -15.50
C LEU A 86 14.34 19.25 -14.60
N TRP A 87 13.27 19.86 -15.11
CA TRP A 87 11.98 19.92 -14.42
C TRP A 87 11.41 18.53 -14.15
N VAL A 88 11.35 17.65 -15.17
CA VAL A 88 10.86 16.27 -15.02
C VAL A 88 11.63 15.52 -13.94
N LEU A 89 12.96 15.69 -13.87
CA LEU A 89 13.78 15.05 -12.83
C LEU A 89 13.33 15.45 -11.41
N THR A 90 12.92 16.72 -11.19
CA THR A 90 12.41 17.18 -9.89
C THR A 90 11.02 16.62 -9.51
N HIS A 91 10.30 16.02 -10.46
CA HIS A 91 8.97 15.46 -10.23
C HIS A 91 8.96 13.93 -10.03
N VAL A 92 10.09 13.25 -10.23
CA VAL A 92 10.18 11.78 -10.08
C VAL A 92 9.95 11.32 -8.63
N CYS A 93 10.71 11.89 -7.67
CA CYS A 93 10.51 11.63 -6.24
C CYS A 93 11.15 12.74 -5.38
N SER A 94 10.85 12.74 -4.07
CA SER A 94 11.40 13.72 -3.11
C SER A 94 12.94 13.74 -3.07
N ARG A 95 13.59 12.58 -3.19
CA ARG A 95 15.06 12.49 -3.23
C ARG A 95 15.66 13.12 -4.49
N TRP A 96 15.05 12.86 -5.65
CA TRP A 96 15.50 13.44 -6.92
C TRP A 96 15.35 14.95 -6.91
N ARG A 97 14.21 15.44 -6.38
CA ARG A 97 14.00 16.87 -6.16
C ARG A 97 15.10 17.46 -5.29
N ALA A 98 15.34 16.89 -4.12
CA ALA A 98 16.35 17.38 -3.18
C ALA A 98 17.73 17.51 -3.85
N ILE A 99 18.18 16.45 -4.53
CA ILE A 99 19.49 16.42 -5.22
C ILE A 99 19.53 17.43 -6.37
N ALA A 100 18.49 17.51 -7.19
CA ALA A 100 18.43 18.45 -8.31
C ALA A 100 18.44 19.91 -7.82
N THR A 101 17.71 20.22 -6.74
CA THR A 101 17.69 21.57 -6.15
C THR A 101 18.98 21.92 -5.41
N SER A 102 19.68 20.92 -4.83
CA SER A 102 20.94 21.13 -4.12
C SER A 102 22.17 21.13 -5.03
N THR A 103 21.99 21.01 -6.35
CA THR A 103 23.08 20.98 -7.34
C THR A 103 22.96 22.19 -8.28
N PRO A 104 23.47 23.38 -7.90
CA PRO A 104 23.31 24.62 -8.68
C PRO A 104 23.83 24.52 -10.12
N SER A 105 24.88 23.73 -10.36
CA SER A 105 25.45 23.53 -11.70
C SER A 105 24.50 22.89 -12.71
N LEU A 106 23.39 22.28 -12.27
CA LEU A 106 22.35 21.78 -13.19
C LEU A 106 21.57 22.94 -13.83
N TRP A 107 21.42 24.05 -13.12
CA TRP A 107 20.54 25.16 -13.50
C TRP A 107 21.30 26.32 -14.15
N SER A 108 22.64 26.31 -14.12
CA SER A 108 23.48 27.39 -14.66
C SER A 108 23.29 27.65 -16.16
N SER A 109 22.77 26.67 -16.90
CA SER A 109 22.52 26.77 -18.34
C SER A 109 21.08 27.18 -18.68
N ILE A 110 20.23 27.42 -17.68
CA ILE A 110 18.82 27.85 -17.81
C ILE A 110 18.67 29.32 -17.37
N HIS A 111 19.56 30.18 -17.87
CA HIS A 111 19.44 31.64 -17.73
C HIS A 111 18.92 32.29 -19.01
#